data_AF-A0A8S2I6E7-F1
#
_entry.id   AF-A0A8S2I6E7-F1
#
_cell.length_a   1.000
_cell.length_b   1.000
_cell.length_c   1.000
_cell.angle_alpha   90.00
_cell.angle_beta   90.00
_cell.angle_gamma   90.00
#
_symmetry.space_group_name_H-M   'P 1'
#
loop_
_entity.id
_entity.type
_entity.pdbx_description
1 polymer ?
#
loop_
_entity_poly.entity_id
_entity_poly.type
_entity_poly.pdbx_seq_one_letter_code
_entity_poly.pdbx_strand_id
1 'polypeptide(L)'
;MAKEYVHDEAKPNQRYSDILNEPRKLLLPIDGYQNVPLISLEEAVRNISHLLDSDISTKVYIAKENSRHPEDGLTPDESASIHLYTMESVEDGASLYFILNKTLRLENRQHLKPWFPYLKLLLTGLFKLKSENRIVWRGINGNLSQEFHPGETFIWWGISSCTKSLNVLKSEQVLGKAGTRTLFNIQCLNGKAIKKHSHYPAEDEILLLPATQFEVVGRVQSATGLNIVQLRELIPPLLLLQPPLSYSALSTQDATPETLLQHSKTTKAGNKNISADVDTSLSINLQNVRLSEIEKEMVATILSHSRTTLNISYNAISSKGGKAIGEALKVNQTLKTLHIGGNQISSEGGKAIGEALKVNQALTTLNISYNAISSEGAKAIGEALKVNRTLTTLHIGHNQISAEGGKAIGEALKVNQALTTLNISYNAISSEGGKAIGEALKVNRTLTTLYLADNQISPEGGKAIAEALEVNRTLTTLHIGDNAISSEDGKAIAEALKVNRALTTLHIGDNQISPDGGRAIGEALKVNRTLTTLHIGDNQISPDGGRAIGEALKVNRTLTTLYLGDNQISSEDGKVIAEASNLNCMCSVKGVYCGV
;
A
#
# COMPACT_ATOMS: atom_id res chain seq x y z
N MET A 1 4.96 -7.63 60.26
CA MET A 1 6.41 -7.89 60.35
C MET A 1 7.03 -7.59 59.00
N ALA A 2 8.16 -6.88 59.02
CA ALA A 2 8.88 -6.34 57.88
C ALA A 2 9.71 -7.39 57.10
N LYS A 3 10.33 -6.90 56.01
CA LYS A 3 11.49 -7.38 55.21
C LYS A 3 11.14 -8.07 53.88
N GLU A 4 11.31 -7.40 52.75
CA GLU A 4 12.56 -7.14 51.97
C GLU A 4 13.07 -8.35 51.19
N TYR A 5 13.04 -8.25 49.86
CA TYR A 5 13.99 -8.79 48.85
C TYR A 5 13.73 -8.01 47.55
N VAL A 6 14.47 -6.92 47.29
CA VAL A 6 15.78 -6.78 46.59
C VAL A 6 15.66 -6.90 45.07
N HIS A 7 16.17 -5.83 44.44
CA HIS A 7 16.32 -5.55 43.02
C HIS A 7 16.95 -6.67 42.19
N ASP A 8 16.42 -6.86 40.98
CA ASP A 8 17.23 -7.24 39.82
C ASP A 8 17.05 -6.16 38.73
N GLU A 9 18.17 -5.57 38.31
CA GLU A 9 18.25 -4.47 37.36
C GLU A 9 18.24 -5.01 35.93
N ALA A 10 17.08 -5.02 35.27
CA ALA A 10 17.00 -5.10 33.81
C ALA A 10 15.75 -4.37 33.29
N LYS A 11 15.95 -3.11 32.87
CA LYS A 11 15.04 -2.19 32.15
C LYS A 11 13.66 -1.92 32.82
N PRO A 12 13.49 -0.78 33.51
CA PRO A 12 12.21 -0.38 34.08
C PRO A 12 11.23 0.08 32.99
N ASN A 13 10.06 -0.56 32.97
CA ASN A 13 8.74 0.03 32.69
C ASN A 13 8.64 1.00 31.50
N GLN A 14 8.23 0.49 30.35
CA GLN A 14 7.81 1.30 29.21
C GLN A 14 6.38 0.93 28.79
N ARG A 15 5.63 1.94 28.40
CA ARG A 15 4.28 2.16 28.90
C ARG A 15 3.46 2.95 27.84
N TYR A 16 2.38 2.46 27.17
CA TYR A 16 1.77 3.14 25.99
C TYR A 16 0.21 3.08 25.79
N SER A 17 -0.47 4.21 25.48
CA SER A 17 -1.89 4.34 25.04
C SER A 17 -2.30 5.72 24.44
N ASP A 18 -3.57 5.90 24.07
CA ASP A 18 -4.18 7.18 23.62
C ASP A 18 -4.54 8.19 24.72
N ILE A 19 -4.28 7.88 25.99
CA ILE A 19 -4.55 8.78 27.11
C ILE A 19 -3.38 8.77 28.10
N LEU A 20 -3.26 9.85 28.88
CA LEU A 20 -2.36 9.86 30.02
C LEU A 20 -2.87 8.85 31.07
N ASN A 21 -2.02 7.89 31.46
CA ASN A 21 -2.22 6.91 32.56
C ASN A 21 -3.00 5.61 32.26
N GLU A 22 -3.02 5.09 31.03
CA GLU A 22 -3.46 3.69 30.83
C GLU A 22 -2.56 2.71 31.63
N PRO A 23 -3.06 1.56 32.12
CA PRO A 23 -2.29 0.58 32.86
C PRO A 23 -1.23 -0.03 31.98
N ARG A 24 0.01 0.26 32.33
CA ARG A 24 1.17 -0.03 31.51
C ARG A 24 1.82 -1.35 31.96
N LYS A 25 0.96 -2.34 32.20
CA LYS A 25 1.25 -3.72 32.58
C LYS A 25 0.21 -4.66 31.95
N LEU A 26 0.57 -5.94 31.80
CA LEU A 26 -0.40 -6.96 31.40
C LEU A 26 -1.47 -7.07 32.50
N LEU A 27 -2.71 -6.73 32.15
CA LEU A 27 -3.87 -6.99 33.01
C LEU A 27 -4.41 -8.39 32.71
N LEU A 28 -5.20 -8.91 33.64
CA LEU A 28 -5.96 -10.13 33.39
C LEU A 28 -6.90 -9.93 32.17
N PRO A 29 -7.11 -10.96 31.35
CA PRO A 29 -8.04 -10.91 30.23
C PRO A 29 -9.43 -10.39 30.61
N ILE A 30 -10.14 -9.83 29.64
CA ILE A 30 -11.56 -9.46 29.80
C ILE A 30 -12.39 -10.72 29.53
N ASP A 31 -12.84 -11.36 30.60
CA ASP A 31 -13.62 -12.60 30.59
C ASP A 31 -14.80 -12.56 31.59
N GLY A 32 -15.59 -13.63 31.61
CA GLY A 32 -16.77 -13.80 32.44
C GLY A 32 -18.04 -13.19 31.84
N TYR A 33 -17.92 -12.07 31.14
CA TYR A 33 -19.05 -11.39 30.50
C TYR A 33 -19.73 -12.25 29.42
N GLN A 34 -18.99 -13.13 28.73
CA GLN A 34 -19.56 -14.03 27.71
C GLN A 34 -20.55 -15.05 28.29
N ASN A 35 -20.46 -15.34 29.59
CA ASN A 35 -21.30 -16.32 30.27
C ASN A 35 -22.63 -15.74 30.80
N VAL A 36 -22.80 -14.41 30.73
CA VAL A 36 -24.06 -13.77 31.14
C VAL A 36 -25.09 -13.85 29.99
N PRO A 37 -26.39 -13.95 30.28
CA PRO A 37 -27.42 -13.98 29.25
C PRO A 37 -27.44 -12.67 28.45
N LEU A 38 -27.80 -12.77 27.17
CA LEU A 38 -28.09 -11.58 26.35
C LEU A 38 -29.48 -11.05 26.77
N ILE A 39 -29.54 -9.77 27.12
CA ILE A 39 -30.73 -9.10 27.67
C ILE A 39 -30.97 -7.77 26.97
N SER A 40 -32.13 -7.14 27.21
CA SER A 40 -32.45 -5.84 26.58
C SER A 40 -31.50 -4.74 27.05
N LEU A 41 -31.39 -3.67 26.25
CA LEU A 41 -30.51 -2.54 26.60
C LEU A 41 -30.88 -1.92 27.95
N GLU A 42 -32.17 -1.74 28.26
CA GLU A 42 -32.64 -1.19 29.54
C GLU A 42 -32.19 -2.04 30.72
N GLU A 43 -32.23 -3.36 30.56
CA GLU A 43 -31.79 -4.27 31.61
C GLU A 43 -30.27 -4.27 31.75
N ALA A 44 -29.57 -4.22 30.60
CA ALA A 44 -28.12 -4.20 30.56
C ALA A 44 -27.52 -2.97 31.26
N VAL A 45 -28.18 -1.81 31.19
CA VAL A 45 -27.72 -0.58 31.87
C VAL A 45 -28.18 -0.47 33.32
N ARG A 46 -29.17 -1.25 33.77
CA ARG A 46 -29.80 -1.11 35.11
C ARG A 46 -28.79 -1.18 36.25
N ASN A 47 -27.78 -2.05 36.12
CA ASN A 47 -26.76 -2.27 37.16
C ASN A 47 -25.66 -1.20 37.16
N ILE A 48 -25.55 -0.40 36.09
CA ILE A 48 -24.52 0.63 35.93
C ILE A 48 -25.12 2.04 35.90
N SER A 49 -26.44 2.20 35.93
CA SER A 49 -27.11 3.50 35.84
C SER A 49 -26.66 4.49 36.92
N HIS A 50 -26.38 4.02 38.14
CA HIS A 50 -25.86 4.83 39.23
C HIS A 50 -24.41 5.34 39.03
N LEU A 51 -23.69 4.79 38.05
CA LEU A 51 -22.34 5.21 37.65
C LEU A 51 -22.35 6.20 36.49
N LEU A 52 -23.52 6.43 35.89
CA LEU A 52 -23.71 7.16 34.65
C LEU A 52 -24.48 8.46 34.91
N ASP A 53 -24.56 9.30 33.87
CA ASP A 53 -25.35 10.52 33.87
C ASP A 53 -26.80 10.29 34.33
N SER A 54 -27.37 11.30 34.98
CA SER A 54 -28.77 11.25 35.45
C SER A 54 -29.80 11.10 34.30
N ASP A 55 -29.40 11.41 33.07
CA ASP A 55 -30.23 11.31 31.86
C ASP A 55 -30.09 9.97 31.09
N ILE A 56 -29.36 8.98 31.64
CA ILE A 56 -29.08 7.71 30.95
C ILE A 56 -30.35 7.01 30.44
N SER A 57 -31.46 7.08 31.18
CA SER A 57 -32.76 6.51 30.76
C SER A 57 -33.27 7.15 29.46
N THR A 58 -33.11 8.46 29.31
CA THR A 58 -33.46 9.19 28.09
C THR A 58 -32.55 8.81 26.94
N LYS A 59 -31.24 8.69 27.19
CA LYS A 59 -30.26 8.26 26.16
C LYS A 59 -30.54 6.84 25.67
N VAL A 60 -30.89 5.92 26.57
CA VAL A 60 -31.31 4.55 26.22
C VAL A 60 -32.55 4.55 25.34
N TYR A 61 -33.57 5.35 25.70
CA TYR A 61 -34.77 5.50 24.88
C TYR A 61 -34.41 5.99 23.46
N ILE A 62 -33.62 7.06 23.35
CA ILE A 62 -33.18 7.61 22.06
C ILE A 62 -32.41 6.56 21.25
N ALA A 63 -31.48 5.83 21.87
CA ALA A 63 -30.69 4.81 21.19
C ALA A 63 -31.55 3.68 20.62
N LYS A 64 -32.60 3.26 21.35
CA LYS A 64 -33.55 2.24 20.88
C LYS A 64 -34.45 2.74 19.76
N GLU A 65 -34.95 3.97 19.87
CA GLU A 65 -35.76 4.58 18.81
C GLU A 65 -35.01 4.65 17.48
N ASN A 66 -33.72 4.99 17.53
CA ASN A 66 -32.85 5.04 16.35
C ASN A 66 -32.40 3.65 15.85
N SER A 67 -32.68 2.59 16.59
CA SER A 67 -32.26 1.21 16.29
C SER A 67 -33.43 0.24 16.08
N ARG A 68 -34.64 0.73 15.79
CA ARG A 68 -35.83 -0.13 15.59
C ARG A 68 -35.69 -1.12 14.43
N HIS A 69 -34.98 -0.72 13.38
CA HIS A 69 -34.76 -1.51 12.16
C HIS A 69 -33.28 -1.50 11.78
N PRO A 70 -32.43 -2.16 12.58
CA PRO A 70 -30.99 -2.09 12.39
C PRO A 70 -30.54 -2.91 11.18
N GLU A 71 -29.48 -2.46 10.53
CA GLU A 71 -28.80 -3.17 9.45
C GLU A 71 -27.81 -4.21 10.00
N ASP A 72 -27.03 -4.81 9.10
CA ASP A 72 -25.87 -5.67 9.39
C ASP A 72 -26.18 -6.90 10.27
N GLY A 73 -27.45 -7.33 10.30
CA GLY A 73 -27.90 -8.51 11.03
C GLY A 73 -27.93 -8.34 12.55
N LEU A 74 -27.89 -7.10 13.04
CA LEU A 74 -27.98 -6.81 14.47
C LEU A 74 -29.43 -6.89 14.98
N THR A 75 -29.60 -7.17 16.26
CA THR A 75 -30.89 -6.94 16.92
C THR A 75 -31.06 -5.46 17.28
N PRO A 76 -32.30 -4.98 17.53
CA PRO A 76 -32.52 -3.60 17.97
C PRO A 76 -31.70 -3.23 19.22
N ASP A 77 -31.61 -4.12 20.20
CA ASP A 77 -30.83 -3.89 21.43
C ASP A 77 -29.30 -3.91 21.18
N GLU A 78 -28.81 -4.77 20.29
CA GLU A 78 -27.39 -4.78 19.89
C GLU A 78 -26.99 -3.48 19.19
N SER A 79 -27.77 -3.04 18.20
CA SER A 79 -27.55 -1.76 17.51
C SER A 79 -27.68 -0.58 18.47
N ALA A 80 -28.70 -0.58 19.34
CA ALA A 80 -28.91 0.47 20.32
C ALA A 80 -27.75 0.56 21.32
N SER A 81 -27.12 -0.56 21.67
CA SER A 81 -25.94 -0.56 22.55
C SER A 81 -24.74 0.16 21.92
N ILE A 82 -24.51 -0.03 20.61
CA ILE A 82 -23.47 0.68 19.84
C ILE A 82 -23.84 2.16 19.73
N HIS A 83 -25.10 2.49 19.43
CA HIS A 83 -25.56 3.88 19.35
C HIS A 83 -25.35 4.60 20.68
N LEU A 84 -25.76 4.00 21.80
CA LEU A 84 -25.58 4.55 23.14
C LEU A 84 -24.10 4.76 23.49
N TYR A 85 -23.22 3.85 23.07
CA TYR A 85 -21.78 3.97 23.29
C TYR A 85 -21.19 5.23 22.64
N THR A 86 -21.73 5.63 21.49
CA THR A 86 -21.28 6.81 20.73
C THR A 86 -21.93 8.12 21.14
N MET A 87 -22.90 8.13 22.07
CA MET A 87 -23.54 9.36 22.52
C MET A 87 -22.63 10.13 23.48
N GLU A 88 -22.39 11.42 23.20
CA GLU A 88 -21.71 12.32 24.14
C GLU A 88 -22.61 12.71 25.31
N SER A 89 -22.01 13.02 26.47
CA SER A 89 -22.72 13.63 27.60
C SER A 89 -22.43 15.12 27.67
N VAL A 90 -23.38 15.88 28.19
CA VAL A 90 -23.28 17.33 28.44
C VAL A 90 -22.44 17.62 29.69
N GLU A 91 -22.31 16.65 30.60
CA GLU A 91 -21.49 16.77 31.82
C GLU A 91 -20.14 16.06 31.63
N ASP A 92 -19.05 16.85 31.68
CA ASP A 92 -17.68 16.35 31.53
C ASP A 92 -17.38 15.19 32.50
N GLY A 93 -17.22 13.98 31.94
CA GLY A 93 -16.69 12.83 32.66
C GLY A 93 -17.69 11.81 33.21
N ALA A 94 -18.99 11.92 32.92
CA ALA A 94 -20.01 10.94 33.34
C ALA A 94 -20.65 10.15 32.17
N SER A 95 -20.19 10.36 30.94
CA SER A 95 -20.66 9.61 29.77
C SER A 95 -20.34 8.11 29.85
N LEU A 96 -21.21 7.28 29.26
CA LEU A 96 -21.03 5.83 29.23
C LEU A 96 -19.69 5.44 28.59
N TYR A 97 -19.34 6.07 27.46
CA TYR A 97 -18.05 5.89 26.79
C TYR A 97 -16.90 6.07 27.77
N PHE A 98 -16.89 7.18 28.51
CA PHE A 98 -15.79 7.56 29.39
C PHE A 98 -15.66 6.60 30.57
N ILE A 99 -16.76 6.33 31.29
CA ILE A 99 -16.72 5.47 32.48
C ILE A 99 -16.40 4.02 32.13
N LEU A 100 -16.96 3.49 31.03
CA LEU A 100 -16.64 2.13 30.57
C LEU A 100 -15.15 2.01 30.26
N ASN A 101 -14.61 2.93 29.46
CA ASN A 101 -13.21 2.94 29.08
C ASN A 101 -12.27 3.15 30.28
N LYS A 102 -12.69 3.92 31.29
CA LYS A 102 -11.97 4.01 32.57
C LYS A 102 -11.97 2.67 33.32
N THR A 103 -13.10 1.97 33.31
CA THR A 103 -13.27 0.67 34.01
C THR A 103 -12.48 -0.45 33.32
N LEU A 104 -12.44 -0.48 31.98
CA LEU A 104 -11.62 -1.41 31.18
C LEU A 104 -10.12 -1.33 31.51
N ARG A 105 -9.71 -0.19 32.05
CA ARG A 105 -8.35 0.14 32.49
C ARG A 105 -8.13 -0.06 33.98
N LEU A 106 -9.05 -0.66 34.72
CA LEU A 106 -8.80 -1.00 36.12
C LEU A 106 -8.10 -2.36 36.22
N GLU A 107 -7.07 -2.44 37.05
CA GLU A 107 -6.37 -3.70 37.34
C GLU A 107 -7.29 -4.71 38.02
N ASN A 108 -8.06 -4.25 39.01
CA ASN A 108 -9.04 -5.10 39.67
C ASN A 108 -10.26 -5.30 38.77
N ARG A 109 -10.28 -6.43 38.05
CA ARG A 109 -11.35 -6.83 37.12
C ARG A 109 -12.72 -7.03 37.78
N GLN A 110 -12.82 -7.08 39.11
CA GLN A 110 -14.12 -7.13 39.79
C GLN A 110 -15.00 -5.92 39.46
N HIS A 111 -14.40 -4.76 39.19
CA HIS A 111 -15.12 -3.54 38.80
C HIS A 111 -15.79 -3.64 37.42
N LEU A 112 -15.39 -4.60 36.56
CA LEU A 112 -16.06 -4.84 35.28
C LEU A 112 -17.33 -5.67 35.42
N LYS A 113 -17.52 -6.40 36.53
CA LYS A 113 -18.68 -7.29 36.70
C LYS A 113 -20.04 -6.58 36.53
N PRO A 114 -20.27 -5.37 37.08
CA PRO A 114 -21.50 -4.62 36.83
C PRO A 114 -21.74 -4.33 35.35
N TRP A 115 -20.67 -4.19 34.56
CA TRP A 115 -20.71 -3.90 33.12
C TRP A 115 -20.94 -5.13 32.25
N PHE A 116 -20.85 -6.35 32.79
CA PHE A 116 -20.92 -7.57 31.97
C PHE A 116 -22.18 -7.67 31.10
N PRO A 117 -23.40 -7.34 31.58
CA PRO A 117 -24.59 -7.35 30.74
C PRO A 117 -24.48 -6.39 29.54
N TYR A 118 -23.99 -5.17 29.77
CA TYR A 118 -23.79 -4.18 28.70
C TYR A 118 -22.64 -4.57 27.76
N LEU A 119 -21.50 -5.03 28.29
CA LEU A 119 -20.37 -5.52 27.50
C LEU A 119 -20.76 -6.72 26.63
N LYS A 120 -21.57 -7.64 27.16
CA LYS A 120 -22.12 -8.78 26.42
C LYS A 120 -22.94 -8.29 25.24
N LEU A 121 -23.84 -7.32 25.45
CA LEU A 121 -24.67 -6.77 24.39
C LEU A 121 -23.85 -6.02 23.33
N LEU A 122 -22.98 -5.10 23.76
CA LEU A 122 -22.12 -4.30 22.88
C LEU A 122 -21.18 -5.18 22.05
N LEU A 123 -20.44 -6.08 22.69
CA LEU A 123 -19.47 -6.91 21.98
C LEU A 123 -20.16 -7.94 21.10
N THR A 124 -21.34 -8.47 21.47
CA THR A 124 -22.13 -9.34 20.57
C THR A 124 -22.46 -8.60 19.26
N GLY A 125 -22.92 -7.35 19.36
CA GLY A 125 -23.15 -6.51 18.17
C GLY A 125 -21.87 -6.28 17.36
N LEU A 126 -20.80 -5.82 17.99
CA LEU A 126 -19.53 -5.54 17.31
C LEU A 126 -18.89 -6.77 16.65
N PHE A 127 -19.04 -7.96 17.22
CA PHE A 127 -18.51 -9.20 16.64
C PHE A 127 -19.31 -9.67 15.41
N LYS A 128 -20.59 -9.31 15.28
CA LYS A 128 -21.39 -9.58 14.06
C LYS A 128 -21.02 -8.65 12.90
N LEU A 129 -20.47 -7.46 13.19
CA LEU A 129 -20.03 -6.53 12.15
C LEU A 129 -18.77 -7.03 11.44
N LYS A 130 -18.72 -6.79 10.13
CA LYS A 130 -17.57 -7.13 9.29
C LYS A 130 -16.30 -6.40 9.77
N SER A 131 -15.21 -7.15 9.93
CA SER A 131 -13.90 -6.57 10.23
C SER A 131 -13.32 -5.87 9.00
N GLU A 132 -12.69 -4.71 9.21
CA GLU A 132 -11.92 -4.01 8.19
C GLU A 132 -10.42 -4.03 8.51
N ASN A 133 -9.63 -4.57 7.58
CA ASN A 133 -8.17 -4.49 7.61
C ASN A 133 -7.73 -3.27 6.79
N ARG A 134 -7.35 -2.20 7.47
CA ARG A 134 -6.94 -0.93 6.83
C ARG A 134 -6.23 0.00 7.81
N ILE A 135 -5.81 1.15 7.29
CA ILE A 135 -5.35 2.26 8.11
C ILE A 135 -6.55 3.04 8.65
N VAL A 136 -6.53 3.33 9.95
CA VAL A 136 -7.47 4.22 10.64
C VAL A 136 -6.70 5.26 11.46
N TRP A 137 -7.38 6.36 11.78
CA TRP A 137 -6.76 7.47 12.48
C TRP A 137 -7.44 7.81 13.78
N ARG A 138 -6.62 8.17 14.77
CA ARG A 138 -7.07 8.70 16.05
C ARG A 138 -6.28 9.93 16.42
N GLY A 139 -6.97 11.06 16.52
CA GLY A 139 -6.39 12.32 16.97
C GLY A 139 -6.51 12.48 18.49
N ILE A 140 -5.49 13.06 19.11
CA ILE A 140 -5.46 13.39 20.53
C ILE A 140 -4.80 14.76 20.71
N ASN A 141 -5.37 15.60 21.57
CA ASN A 141 -4.77 16.85 22.00
C ASN A 141 -3.59 16.56 22.97
N GLY A 142 -2.45 17.24 22.77
CA GLY A 142 -1.21 17.02 23.53
C GLY A 142 -0.17 16.13 22.82
N ASN A 143 1.04 16.05 23.39
CA ASN A 143 2.13 15.22 22.85
C ASN A 143 2.24 13.90 23.62
N LEU A 144 1.70 12.83 23.04
CA LEU A 144 1.89 11.47 23.54
C LEU A 144 3.04 10.74 22.83
N SER A 145 3.57 11.27 21.72
CA SER A 145 4.60 10.59 20.90
C SER A 145 5.92 10.31 21.61
N GLN A 146 6.22 11.06 22.67
CA GLN A 146 7.41 10.84 23.48
C GLN A 146 7.34 9.49 24.20
N GLU A 147 6.12 9.09 24.54
CA GLU A 147 5.80 7.79 25.04
C GLU A 147 5.56 6.84 23.87
N PHE A 148 6.33 6.75 22.79
CA PHE A 148 6.18 5.63 21.85
C PHE A 148 7.54 5.43 21.16
N HIS A 149 8.20 4.29 21.40
CA HIS A 149 9.50 4.01 20.77
C HIS A 149 9.36 2.91 19.71
N PRO A 150 9.90 3.14 18.49
CA PRO A 150 9.85 2.14 17.42
C PRO A 150 10.37 0.75 17.86
N GLY A 151 9.64 -0.30 17.49
CA GLY A 151 9.92 -1.70 17.83
C GLY A 151 9.27 -2.19 19.13
N GLU A 152 8.65 -1.32 19.92
CA GLU A 152 7.97 -1.72 21.15
C GLU A 152 6.56 -2.25 20.89
N THR A 153 6.12 -3.21 21.69
CA THR A 153 4.74 -3.71 21.67
C THR A 153 4.00 -3.41 22.96
N PHE A 154 2.71 -3.13 22.88
CA PHE A 154 1.86 -2.84 24.03
C PHE A 154 0.41 -3.29 23.79
N ILE A 155 -0.38 -3.33 24.87
CA ILE A 155 -1.81 -3.66 24.82
C ILE A 155 -2.62 -2.41 25.12
N TRP A 156 -3.52 -2.09 24.22
CA TRP A 156 -4.48 -1.00 24.33
C TRP A 156 -5.78 -1.56 24.92
N TRP A 157 -6.07 -1.22 26.18
CA TRP A 157 -7.14 -1.88 26.95
C TRP A 157 -8.52 -1.28 26.73
N GLY A 158 -8.59 0.00 26.36
CA GLY A 158 -9.84 0.67 26.01
C GLY A 158 -10.40 0.29 24.64
N ILE A 159 -11.69 0.55 24.45
CA ILE A 159 -12.32 0.66 23.14
C ILE A 159 -12.05 2.08 22.64
N SER A 160 -11.45 2.20 21.46
CA SER A 160 -11.07 3.50 20.91
C SER A 160 -11.76 3.76 19.58
N SER A 161 -12.41 4.92 19.52
CA SER A 161 -12.99 5.46 18.30
C SER A 161 -11.90 5.99 17.38
N CYS A 162 -11.94 5.58 16.13
CA CYS A 162 -11.07 6.04 15.06
C CYS A 162 -11.94 6.47 13.88
N THR A 163 -11.40 7.33 13.03
CA THR A 163 -12.10 7.74 11.81
C THR A 163 -11.37 7.22 10.57
N LYS A 164 -12.14 6.98 9.51
CA LYS A 164 -11.64 6.84 8.11
C LYS A 164 -11.63 8.17 7.37
N SER A 165 -12.11 9.24 8.00
CA SER A 165 -12.29 10.53 7.38
C SER A 165 -11.35 11.54 8.00
N LEU A 166 -10.34 11.93 7.23
CA LEU A 166 -9.43 13.00 7.61
C LEU A 166 -10.13 14.37 7.78
N ASN A 167 -11.36 14.53 7.27
CA ASN A 167 -12.15 15.73 7.53
C ASN A 167 -12.62 15.82 8.98
N VAL A 168 -12.87 14.68 9.62
CA VAL A 168 -13.26 14.60 11.03
C VAL A 168 -12.11 15.03 11.94
N LEU A 169 -10.86 14.69 11.55
CA LEU A 169 -9.65 15.16 12.24
C LEU A 169 -9.43 16.68 12.16
N LYS A 170 -10.15 17.41 11.29
CA LYS A 170 -10.02 18.88 11.21
C LYS A 170 -10.80 19.60 12.30
N SER A 171 -11.68 18.92 13.03
CA SER A 171 -12.39 19.53 14.15
C SER A 171 -11.45 19.72 15.34
N GLU A 172 -11.57 20.85 16.03
CA GLU A 172 -10.82 21.13 17.26
C GLU A 172 -11.17 20.14 18.39
N GLN A 173 -12.31 19.46 18.28
CA GLN A 173 -12.75 18.42 19.22
C GLN A 173 -11.98 17.09 19.05
N VAL A 174 -11.40 16.81 17.88
CA VAL A 174 -10.73 15.53 17.59
C VAL A 174 -9.20 15.67 17.49
N LEU A 175 -8.70 16.66 16.75
CA LEU A 175 -7.25 16.91 16.65
C LEU A 175 -6.94 18.40 16.51
N GLY A 176 -7.79 19.16 15.81
CA GLY A 176 -7.58 20.58 15.56
C GLY A 176 -6.46 20.88 14.59
N LYS A 177 -6.31 22.18 14.26
CA LYS A 177 -5.33 22.64 13.24
C LYS A 177 -4.03 23.18 13.84
N ALA A 178 -4.02 23.54 15.12
CA ALA A 178 -2.92 24.22 15.78
C ALA A 178 -2.62 23.62 17.17
N GLY A 179 -1.48 23.99 17.75
CA GLY A 179 -1.06 23.51 19.07
C GLY A 179 -0.45 22.11 19.08
N THR A 180 0.01 21.70 20.27
CA THR A 180 0.65 20.41 20.51
C THR A 180 -0.39 19.30 20.44
N ARG A 181 -0.22 18.34 19.53
CA ARG A 181 -1.19 17.29 19.27
C ARG A 181 -0.53 16.01 18.75
N THR A 182 -1.22 14.89 18.90
CA THR A 182 -0.74 13.57 18.49
C THR A 182 -1.76 12.91 17.56
N LEU A 183 -1.28 12.48 16.39
CA LEU A 183 -2.05 11.69 15.44
C LEU A 183 -1.52 10.25 15.46
N PHE A 184 -2.36 9.32 15.89
CA PHE A 184 -2.11 7.90 15.72
C PHE A 184 -2.53 7.48 14.31
N ASN A 185 -1.57 6.94 13.56
CA ASN A 185 -1.78 6.27 12.29
C ASN A 185 -1.71 4.76 12.54
N ILE A 186 -2.85 4.08 12.50
CA ILE A 186 -2.98 2.71 12.99
C ILE A 186 -3.35 1.80 11.82
N GLN A 187 -2.46 0.86 11.49
CA GLN A 187 -2.82 -0.27 10.63
C GLN A 187 -3.61 -1.29 11.47
N CYS A 188 -4.94 -1.24 11.38
CA CYS A 188 -5.82 -2.16 12.08
C CYS A 188 -6.11 -3.41 11.25
N LEU A 189 -6.27 -4.55 11.92
CA LEU A 189 -6.69 -5.83 11.35
C LEU A 189 -8.19 -6.08 11.58
N ASN A 190 -8.70 -5.70 12.75
CA ASN A 190 -10.05 -6.06 13.21
C ASN A 190 -10.95 -4.86 13.53
N GLY A 191 -10.73 -3.71 12.89
CA GLY A 191 -11.56 -2.52 13.09
C GLY A 191 -13.02 -2.77 12.73
N LYS A 192 -13.95 -2.28 13.56
CA LYS A 192 -15.40 -2.45 13.37
C LYS A 192 -16.05 -1.17 12.88
N ALA A 193 -16.59 -1.20 11.67
CA ALA A 193 -17.27 -0.05 11.08
C ALA A 193 -18.67 0.10 11.67
N ILE A 194 -18.91 1.21 12.37
CA ILE A 194 -20.16 1.42 13.11
C ILE A 194 -21.01 2.57 12.57
N LYS A 195 -20.68 3.12 11.41
CA LYS A 195 -21.36 4.26 10.78
C LYS A 195 -22.90 4.18 10.84
N LYS A 196 -23.46 3.01 10.54
CA LYS A 196 -24.91 2.78 10.48
C LYS A 196 -25.59 2.67 11.85
N HIS A 197 -24.78 2.48 12.89
CA HIS A 197 -25.23 2.24 14.26
C HIS A 197 -24.75 3.32 15.23
N SER A 198 -23.95 4.29 14.76
CA SER A 198 -23.42 5.41 15.56
C SER A 198 -24.42 6.56 15.65
N HIS A 199 -24.35 7.32 16.75
CA HIS A 199 -25.05 8.59 16.93
C HIS A 199 -24.53 9.66 15.95
N TYR A 200 -23.28 9.53 15.49
CA TYR A 200 -22.62 10.44 14.55
C TYR A 200 -22.29 9.75 13.22
N PRO A 201 -23.30 9.41 12.38
CA PRO A 201 -23.07 8.68 11.12
C PRO A 201 -22.20 9.45 10.11
N ALA A 202 -22.02 10.77 10.30
CA ALA A 202 -21.14 11.59 9.48
C ALA A 202 -19.64 11.32 9.72
N GLU A 203 -19.27 10.70 10.83
CA GLU A 203 -17.87 10.52 11.23
C GLU A 203 -17.17 9.30 10.62
N ASP A 204 -17.94 8.44 9.96
CA ASP A 204 -17.47 7.19 9.33
C ASP A 204 -16.56 6.39 10.28
N GLU A 205 -17.10 6.19 11.49
CA GLU A 205 -16.38 5.73 12.67
C GLU A 205 -16.02 4.23 12.60
N ILE A 206 -14.79 3.93 13.04
CA ILE A 206 -14.26 2.59 13.28
C ILE A 206 -13.93 2.45 14.75
N LEU A 207 -14.51 1.45 15.41
CA LEU A 207 -14.08 1.08 16.74
C LEU A 207 -12.96 0.04 16.69
N LEU A 208 -11.90 0.31 17.45
CA LEU A 208 -10.92 -0.70 17.84
C LEU A 208 -11.40 -1.38 19.11
N LEU A 209 -11.37 -2.72 19.12
CA LEU A 209 -11.81 -3.53 20.26
C LEU A 209 -10.88 -3.35 21.47
N PRO A 210 -11.35 -3.63 22.70
CA PRO A 210 -10.51 -3.53 23.87
C PRO A 210 -9.49 -4.68 23.91
N ALA A 211 -8.40 -4.46 24.64
CA ALA A 211 -7.29 -5.41 24.77
C ALA A 211 -6.61 -5.75 23.44
N THR A 212 -6.53 -4.78 22.52
CA THR A 212 -5.87 -4.93 21.22
C THR A 212 -4.36 -4.72 21.36
N GLN A 213 -3.55 -5.63 20.80
CA GLN A 213 -2.08 -5.51 20.85
C GLN A 213 -1.57 -4.73 19.64
N PHE A 214 -0.63 -3.81 19.89
CA PHE A 214 0.02 -3.01 18.85
C PHE A 214 1.54 -3.07 18.95
N GLU A 215 2.19 -2.85 17.82
CA GLU A 215 3.61 -2.52 17.70
C GLU A 215 3.78 -1.07 17.23
N VAL A 216 4.74 -0.36 17.82
CA VAL A 216 5.15 0.96 17.35
C VAL A 216 6.06 0.79 16.14
N VAL A 217 5.58 1.19 14.98
CA VAL A 217 6.35 1.13 13.72
C VAL A 217 7.30 2.32 13.60
N GLY A 218 6.85 3.51 14.02
CA GLY A 218 7.58 4.74 13.77
C GLY A 218 7.00 5.93 14.51
N ARG A 219 7.81 6.99 14.63
CA ARG A 219 7.39 8.28 15.20
C ARG A 219 7.92 9.44 14.37
N VAL A 220 7.12 10.49 14.22
CA VAL A 220 7.50 11.74 13.55
C VAL A 220 7.12 12.90 14.46
N GLN A 221 8.04 13.83 14.68
CA GLN A 221 7.79 15.06 15.43
C GLN A 221 7.96 16.25 14.50
N SER A 222 6.96 17.14 14.47
CA SER A 222 7.00 18.37 13.68
C SER A 222 7.28 19.58 14.58
N ALA A 223 8.00 20.57 14.04
CA ALA A 223 8.18 21.88 14.68
C ALA A 223 6.85 22.63 14.92
N THR A 224 5.78 22.24 14.20
CA THR A 224 4.43 22.83 14.31
C THR A 224 3.59 22.28 15.47
N GLY A 225 4.17 21.41 16.31
CA GLY A 225 3.48 20.79 17.44
C GLY A 225 2.68 19.52 17.11
N LEU A 226 2.56 19.14 15.83
CA LEU A 226 1.98 17.85 15.42
C LEU A 226 3.00 16.71 15.59
N ASN A 227 2.61 15.68 16.31
CA ASN A 227 3.38 14.47 16.48
C ASN A 227 2.61 13.29 15.88
N ILE A 228 3.27 12.42 15.14
CA ILE A 228 2.65 11.24 14.52
C ILE A 228 3.25 9.99 15.13
N VAL A 229 2.40 9.09 15.59
CA VAL A 229 2.78 7.76 16.07
C VAL A 229 2.19 6.73 15.13
N GLN A 230 3.02 5.84 14.61
CA GLN A 230 2.60 4.78 13.70
C GLN A 230 2.50 3.46 14.44
N LEU A 231 1.33 2.83 14.35
CA LEU A 231 1.02 1.60 15.05
C LEU A 231 0.58 0.52 14.05
N ARG A 232 0.94 -0.72 14.36
CA ARG A 232 0.49 -1.91 13.64
C ARG A 232 -0.20 -2.85 14.61
N GLU A 233 -1.46 -3.19 14.36
CA GLU A 233 -2.18 -4.19 15.13
C GLU A 233 -1.53 -5.57 14.97
N LEU A 234 -1.35 -6.26 16.08
CA LEU A 234 -0.84 -7.63 16.14
C LEU A 234 -1.93 -8.56 16.68
N ILE A 235 -1.91 -9.82 16.22
CA ILE A 235 -2.71 -10.87 16.85
C ILE A 235 -1.98 -11.28 18.12
N PRO A 236 -2.58 -11.10 19.31
CA PRO A 236 -1.90 -11.42 20.56
C PRO A 236 -1.69 -12.94 20.69
N PRO A 237 -0.58 -13.37 21.31
CA PRO A 237 -0.28 -14.79 21.50
C PRO A 237 -1.22 -15.47 22.51
N LEU A 238 -1.94 -14.67 23.31
CA LEU A 238 -2.93 -15.12 24.29
C LEU A 238 -4.26 -14.41 24.03
N LEU A 239 -5.36 -15.09 24.33
CA LEU A 239 -6.71 -14.52 24.18
C LEU A 239 -6.98 -13.51 25.32
N LEU A 240 -6.80 -12.22 25.02
CA LEU A 240 -6.97 -11.13 25.99
C LEU A 240 -8.43 -10.65 26.13
N LEU A 241 -9.28 -10.95 25.15
CA LEU A 241 -10.71 -10.67 25.13
C LEU A 241 -11.46 -11.95 24.73
N GLN A 242 -12.29 -12.49 25.63
CA GLN A 242 -13.10 -13.68 25.31
C GLN A 242 -14.17 -13.31 24.28
N PRO A 243 -14.44 -14.12 23.24
CA PRO A 243 -15.56 -13.86 22.32
C PRO A 243 -16.92 -13.92 23.03
N PRO A 244 -17.89 -13.07 22.65
CA PRO A 244 -19.20 -13.02 23.28
C PRO A 244 -20.12 -14.18 22.86
N LEU A 245 -19.85 -14.88 21.76
CA LEU A 245 -20.68 -15.97 21.24
C LEU A 245 -19.96 -17.32 21.43
N SER A 246 -20.70 -18.36 21.80
CA SER A 246 -20.15 -19.73 21.78
C SER A 246 -19.89 -20.15 20.34
N TYR A 247 -18.82 -20.92 20.11
CA TYR A 247 -18.42 -21.36 18.76
C TYR A 247 -19.52 -22.10 17.98
N SER A 248 -20.56 -22.61 18.64
CA SER A 248 -21.71 -23.28 18.03
C SER A 248 -22.73 -22.33 17.38
N ALA A 249 -22.70 -21.03 17.68
CA ALA A 249 -23.60 -20.03 17.10
C ALA A 249 -23.03 -19.34 15.84
N LEU A 250 -21.79 -19.66 15.46
CA LEU A 250 -21.13 -19.22 14.23
C LEU A 250 -21.38 -20.24 13.12
N SER A 251 -22.59 -20.21 12.54
CA SER A 251 -22.89 -20.77 11.22
C SER A 251 -23.50 -19.59 10.45
N THR A 252 -22.86 -18.97 9.47
CA THR A 252 -22.14 -19.53 8.32
C THR A 252 -21.05 -18.56 7.83
N GLN A 253 -19.99 -19.15 7.23
CA GLN A 253 -18.85 -18.53 6.54
C GLN A 253 -17.81 -17.83 7.44
N ASP A 254 -16.63 -18.47 7.48
CA ASP A 254 -15.33 -17.95 7.90
C ASP A 254 -15.11 -17.65 9.39
N ALA A 255 -14.96 -18.71 10.20
CA ALA A 255 -13.87 -18.84 11.17
C ALA A 255 -14.02 -20.13 11.99
N THR A 256 -13.25 -21.17 11.68
CA THR A 256 -12.97 -22.24 12.66
C THR A 256 -11.61 -21.98 13.32
N PRO A 257 -11.36 -22.44 14.56
CA PRO A 257 -10.06 -22.31 15.23
C PRO A 257 -8.88 -22.88 14.44
N GLU A 258 -9.13 -23.79 13.49
CA GLU A 258 -8.13 -24.34 12.57
C GLU A 258 -7.71 -23.36 11.46
N THR A 259 -8.59 -22.44 11.04
CA THR A 259 -8.22 -21.37 10.08
C THR A 259 -7.30 -20.31 10.67
N LEU A 260 -7.29 -20.12 12.00
CA LEU A 260 -6.37 -19.21 12.69
C LEU A 260 -4.98 -19.83 12.96
N LEU A 261 -4.86 -21.16 13.00
CA LEU A 261 -3.55 -21.83 13.16
C LEU A 261 -2.89 -22.25 11.82
N GLN A 262 -3.64 -22.42 10.72
CA GLN A 262 -3.07 -22.90 9.44
C GLN A 262 -2.33 -21.84 8.63
N HIS A 263 -2.55 -20.53 8.87
CA HIS A 263 -1.77 -19.46 8.23
C HIS A 263 -0.32 -19.36 8.72
N SER A 264 0.07 -20.15 9.73
CA SER A 264 1.45 -20.28 10.21
C SER A 264 2.28 -21.36 9.50
N LYS A 265 1.68 -22.15 8.58
CA LYS A 265 2.36 -23.31 7.94
C LYS A 265 2.59 -23.22 6.43
N THR A 266 2.21 -22.13 5.75
CA THR A 266 2.47 -21.95 4.30
C THR A 266 3.66 -21.03 3.96
N THR A 267 4.52 -20.69 4.92
CA THR A 267 5.82 -20.02 4.63
C THR A 267 7.05 -20.88 4.95
N LYS A 268 6.89 -22.19 5.17
CA LYS A 268 8.01 -23.14 5.32
C LYS A 268 8.16 -24.08 4.12
N ALA A 269 8.43 -23.51 2.95
CA ALA A 269 9.15 -24.21 1.89
C ALA A 269 9.79 -23.19 0.95
N GLY A 270 11.08 -22.92 1.13
CA GLY A 270 11.89 -22.22 0.12
C GLY A 270 12.50 -20.87 0.50
N ASN A 271 12.99 -20.66 1.72
CA ASN A 271 14.01 -19.63 1.98
C ASN A 271 15.23 -20.29 2.62
N LYS A 272 16.15 -20.78 1.77
CA LYS A 272 17.54 -21.01 2.16
C LYS A 272 18.28 -19.68 2.00
N ASN A 273 18.87 -19.23 3.09
CA ASN A 273 19.84 -18.13 3.22
C ASN A 273 19.32 -16.73 2.89
N ILE A 274 18.60 -16.13 3.84
CA ILE A 274 18.69 -14.68 4.05
C ILE A 274 19.60 -14.51 5.27
N SER A 275 20.79 -14.00 5.02
CA SER A 275 21.71 -13.55 6.06
C SER A 275 21.01 -12.54 6.94
N ALA A 276 21.27 -12.63 8.24
CA ALA A 276 20.90 -11.64 9.22
C ALA A 276 21.61 -10.32 8.93
N ASP A 277 21.00 -9.49 8.09
CA ASP A 277 21.24 -8.04 8.11
C ASP A 277 20.00 -7.40 8.71
N VAL A 278 20.13 -6.93 9.94
CA VAL A 278 19.19 -6.02 10.57
C VAL A 278 19.23 -4.72 9.75
N ASP A 279 18.25 -4.54 8.86
CA ASP A 279 18.10 -3.31 8.10
C ASP A 279 17.82 -2.16 9.07
N THR A 280 18.83 -1.33 9.29
CA THR A 280 18.78 -0.11 10.12
C THR A 280 18.32 1.10 9.29
N SER A 281 17.62 0.88 8.18
CA SER A 281 17.05 1.97 7.39
C SER A 281 15.94 2.70 8.18
N LEU A 282 16.19 3.95 8.56
CA LEU A 282 15.14 4.88 9.00
C LEU A 282 14.27 5.23 7.77
N SER A 283 13.39 4.31 7.38
CA SER A 283 12.38 4.56 6.35
C SER A 283 11.16 5.23 6.96
N ILE A 284 10.73 6.37 6.43
CA ILE A 284 9.46 7.00 6.80
C ILE A 284 8.44 6.68 5.71
N ASN A 285 7.35 6.00 6.07
CA ASN A 285 6.23 5.72 5.18
C ASN A 285 4.98 6.43 5.68
N LEU A 286 4.58 7.49 4.98
CA LEU A 286 3.38 8.27 5.25
C LEU A 286 2.42 8.20 4.06
N GLN A 287 2.38 7.09 3.32
CA GLN A 287 1.45 6.93 2.21
C GLN A 287 -0.01 7.08 2.69
N ASN A 288 -0.87 7.76 1.91
CA ASN A 288 -2.31 7.94 2.21
C ASN A 288 -2.64 8.81 3.45
N VAL A 289 -1.78 9.73 3.87
CA VAL A 289 -1.97 10.62 5.03
C VAL A 289 -2.66 11.97 4.68
N ARG A 290 -2.90 12.27 3.39
CA ARG A 290 -3.50 13.53 2.88
C ARG A 290 -2.86 14.77 3.51
N LEU A 291 -1.65 15.08 3.07
CA LEU A 291 -0.80 16.20 3.53
C LEU A 291 -1.25 17.59 3.01
N SER A 292 -2.46 17.71 2.46
CA SER A 292 -2.93 18.85 1.67
C SER A 292 -3.12 20.17 2.45
N GLU A 293 -2.70 20.25 3.70
CA GLU A 293 -2.71 21.46 4.54
C GLU A 293 -1.35 21.73 5.20
N ILE A 294 -0.28 21.02 4.79
CA ILE A 294 1.01 21.02 5.51
C ILE A 294 2.18 21.37 4.57
N GLU A 295 1.93 22.33 3.70
CA GLU A 295 2.37 22.31 2.30
C GLU A 295 3.80 22.79 2.01
N LYS A 296 4.64 23.09 3.01
CA LYS A 296 6.06 23.43 2.74
C LYS A 296 7.01 22.96 3.85
N GLU A 297 6.76 23.40 5.07
CA GLU A 297 7.70 23.17 6.17
C GLU A 297 7.72 21.72 6.62
N MET A 298 6.57 21.03 6.66
CA MET A 298 6.54 19.65 7.13
C MET A 298 7.11 18.67 6.11
N VAL A 299 6.84 18.84 4.81
CA VAL A 299 7.48 18.01 3.79
C VAL A 299 9.00 18.27 3.74
N ALA A 300 9.42 19.53 3.85
CA ALA A 300 10.84 19.87 3.95
C ALA A 300 11.49 19.30 5.23
N THR A 301 10.76 19.29 6.35
CA THR A 301 11.22 18.73 7.64
C THR A 301 11.32 17.22 7.57
N ILE A 302 10.29 16.54 7.03
CA ILE A 302 10.32 15.09 6.85
C ILE A 302 11.47 14.71 5.92
N LEU A 303 11.67 15.46 4.82
CA LEU A 303 12.80 15.26 3.92
C LEU A 303 14.13 15.49 4.63
N SER A 304 14.30 16.55 5.43
CA SER A 304 15.57 16.85 6.11
C SER A 304 15.94 15.84 7.20
N HIS A 305 14.97 15.12 7.76
CA HIS A 305 15.19 14.10 8.79
C HIS A 305 15.20 12.66 8.24
N SER A 306 14.77 12.46 6.99
CA SER A 306 14.79 11.15 6.33
C SER A 306 16.22 10.77 5.94
N ARG A 307 16.73 9.69 6.52
CA ARG A 307 18.14 9.29 6.33
C ARG A 307 18.39 8.51 5.05
N THR A 308 17.44 7.73 4.55
CA THR A 308 17.65 6.89 3.35
C THR A 308 16.44 6.80 2.42
N THR A 309 15.25 6.51 2.95
CA THR A 309 14.04 6.27 2.15
C THR A 309 12.84 7.03 2.70
N LEU A 310 12.13 7.74 1.82
CA LEU A 310 10.88 8.43 2.14
C LEU A 310 9.79 8.03 1.15
N ASN A 311 8.66 7.54 1.67
CA ASN A 311 7.44 7.33 0.91
C ASN A 311 6.33 8.25 1.42
N ILE A 312 5.99 9.25 0.61
CA ILE A 312 4.85 10.17 0.81
C ILE A 312 3.92 10.12 -0.41
N SER A 313 3.77 8.94 -1.02
CA SER A 313 2.84 8.71 -2.12
C SER A 313 1.38 8.85 -1.67
N TYR A 314 0.47 9.18 -2.59
CA TYR A 314 -0.98 9.24 -2.34
C TYR A 314 -1.39 10.17 -1.18
N ASN A 315 -0.73 11.32 -1.07
CA ASN A 315 -0.92 12.29 0.00
C ASN A 315 -1.64 13.57 -0.44
N ALA A 316 -2.19 13.62 -1.66
CA ALA A 316 -2.76 14.84 -2.22
C ALA A 316 -1.81 16.05 -2.11
N ILE A 317 -0.50 15.82 -2.28
CA ILE A 317 0.51 16.89 -2.29
C ILE A 317 0.25 17.76 -3.51
N SER A 318 -0.09 19.03 -3.30
CA SER A 318 -0.38 20.02 -4.33
C SER A 318 0.89 20.48 -5.08
N SER A 319 0.74 21.33 -6.09
CA SER A 319 1.87 21.91 -6.81
C SER A 319 2.81 22.72 -5.92
N LYS A 320 2.27 23.37 -4.88
CA LYS A 320 3.07 24.06 -3.85
C LYS A 320 3.93 23.08 -3.06
N GLY A 321 3.35 21.94 -2.66
CA GLY A 321 4.08 20.86 -2.00
C GLY A 321 5.15 20.26 -2.91
N GLY A 322 4.86 20.09 -4.21
CA GLY A 322 5.84 19.71 -5.23
C GLY A 322 7.03 20.68 -5.32
N LYS A 323 6.76 22.00 -5.33
CA LYS A 323 7.80 23.03 -5.28
C LYS A 323 8.64 22.93 -4.00
N ALA A 324 7.99 22.72 -2.86
CA ALA A 324 8.67 22.55 -1.57
C ALA A 324 9.58 21.32 -1.55
N ILE A 325 9.13 20.20 -2.12
CA ILE A 325 9.94 18.99 -2.30
C ILE A 325 11.17 19.31 -3.15
N GLY A 326 11.00 20.00 -4.27
CA GLY A 326 12.11 20.45 -5.11
C GLY A 326 13.14 21.27 -4.32
N GLU A 327 12.70 22.28 -3.57
CA GLU A 327 13.61 23.10 -2.75
C GLU A 327 14.33 22.29 -1.66
N ALA A 328 13.62 21.39 -0.97
CA ALA A 328 14.22 20.52 0.03
C ALA A 328 15.22 19.53 -0.57
N LEU A 329 14.96 19.01 -1.76
CA LEU A 329 15.88 18.12 -2.47
C LEU A 329 17.17 18.83 -2.91
N LYS A 330 17.17 20.14 -3.16
CA LYS A 330 18.42 20.85 -3.48
C LYS A 330 19.45 20.78 -2.36
N VAL A 331 18.99 20.81 -1.11
CA VAL A 331 19.85 20.81 0.09
C VAL A 331 20.01 19.42 0.71
N ASN A 332 19.08 18.50 0.47
CA ASN A 332 19.14 17.15 1.04
C ASN A 332 20.26 16.32 0.36
N GLN A 333 21.22 15.88 1.16
CA GLN A 333 22.37 15.07 0.71
C GLN A 333 22.33 13.61 1.21
N THR A 334 21.26 13.20 1.91
CA THR A 334 21.18 11.89 2.56
C THR A 334 20.17 10.95 1.90
N LEU A 335 19.04 11.49 1.44
CA LEU A 335 17.94 10.72 0.89
C LEU A 335 18.35 10.03 -0.40
N LYS A 336 18.21 8.70 -0.42
CA LYS A 336 18.52 7.84 -1.57
C LYS A 336 17.29 7.50 -2.39
N THR A 337 16.16 7.29 -1.71
CA THR A 337 14.91 6.86 -2.32
C THR A 337 13.76 7.76 -1.94
N LEU A 338 13.08 8.31 -2.95
CA LEU A 338 11.90 9.14 -2.76
C LEU A 338 10.73 8.61 -3.60
N HIS A 339 9.64 8.24 -2.91
CA HIS A 339 8.38 7.88 -3.52
C HIS A 339 7.32 8.92 -3.18
N ILE A 340 6.86 9.66 -4.20
CA ILE A 340 5.79 10.65 -4.09
C ILE A 340 4.71 10.42 -5.17
N GLY A 341 4.54 9.18 -5.62
CA GLY A 341 3.55 8.84 -6.64
C GLY A 341 2.12 9.09 -6.17
N GLY A 342 1.16 9.30 -7.07
CA GLY A 342 -0.26 9.46 -6.71
C GLY A 342 -0.59 10.78 -6.02
N ASN A 343 0.15 11.84 -6.33
CA ASN A 343 -0.06 13.19 -5.79
C ASN A 343 -0.53 14.15 -6.89
N GLN A 344 -0.57 15.45 -6.59
CA GLN A 344 -1.07 16.50 -7.50
C GLN A 344 0.00 17.60 -7.67
N ILE A 345 1.27 17.20 -7.77
CA ILE A 345 2.38 18.16 -7.82
C ILE A 345 2.40 18.98 -9.13
N SER A 346 1.66 18.55 -10.15
CA SER A 346 1.52 19.22 -11.44
C SER A 346 2.84 19.48 -12.17
N SER A 347 2.78 20.18 -13.30
CA SER A 347 3.97 20.59 -14.03
C SER A 347 4.89 21.50 -13.23
N GLU A 348 4.35 22.28 -12.29
CA GLU A 348 5.19 23.17 -11.49
C GLU A 348 6.07 22.39 -10.51
N GLY A 349 5.51 21.37 -9.85
CA GLY A 349 6.27 20.47 -8.99
C GLY A 349 7.28 19.64 -9.79
N GLY A 350 6.88 19.16 -10.98
CA GLY A 350 7.79 18.50 -11.91
C GLY A 350 8.99 19.36 -12.30
N LYS A 351 8.77 20.64 -12.62
CA LYS A 351 9.86 21.61 -12.90
C LYS A 351 10.78 21.80 -11.69
N ALA A 352 10.21 22.00 -10.51
CA ALA A 352 11.00 22.20 -9.28
C ALA A 352 11.86 20.98 -8.94
N ILE A 353 11.32 19.77 -9.10
CA ILE A 353 12.07 18.52 -8.93
C ILE A 353 13.16 18.39 -10.00
N GLY A 354 12.88 18.73 -11.26
CA GLY A 354 13.89 18.77 -12.31
C GLY A 354 15.07 19.69 -11.96
N GLU A 355 14.80 20.92 -11.51
CA GLU A 355 15.86 21.84 -11.06
C GLU A 355 16.63 21.29 -9.85
N ALA A 356 15.96 20.61 -8.92
CA ALA A 356 16.62 19.98 -7.78
C ALA A 356 17.55 18.83 -8.20
N LEU A 357 17.13 18.01 -9.16
CA LEU A 357 17.93 16.89 -9.67
C LEU A 357 19.21 17.34 -10.39
N LYS A 358 19.28 18.58 -10.90
CA LYS A 358 20.53 19.11 -11.48
C LYS A 358 21.66 19.22 -10.44
N VAL A 359 21.31 19.49 -9.18
CA VAL A 359 22.27 19.74 -8.10
C VAL A 359 22.33 18.63 -7.06
N ASN A 360 21.25 17.85 -6.90
CA ASN A 360 21.21 16.75 -5.94
C ASN A 360 22.12 15.59 -6.39
N GLN A 361 23.09 15.24 -5.55
CA GLN A 361 24.04 14.14 -5.79
C GLN A 361 23.81 12.94 -4.85
N ALA A 362 22.67 12.91 -4.16
CA ALA A 362 22.36 11.87 -3.18
C ALA A 362 21.33 10.87 -3.70
N LEU A 363 20.29 11.37 -4.38
CA LEU A 363 19.12 10.60 -4.77
C LEU A 363 19.47 9.63 -5.89
N THR A 364 19.14 8.36 -5.68
CA THR A 364 19.38 7.25 -6.61
C THR A 364 18.07 6.71 -7.20
N THR A 365 16.96 6.83 -6.47
CA THR A 365 15.65 6.34 -6.87
C THR A 365 14.57 7.39 -6.66
N LEU A 366 13.82 7.70 -7.72
CA LEU A 366 12.72 8.65 -7.69
C LEU A 366 11.47 8.06 -8.35
N ASN A 367 10.35 8.05 -7.62
CA ASN A 367 9.04 7.75 -8.17
C ASN A 367 8.11 8.96 -8.01
N ILE A 368 7.74 9.56 -9.14
CA ILE A 368 6.76 10.64 -9.25
C ILE A 368 5.62 10.26 -10.21
N SER A 369 5.31 8.98 -10.37
CA SER A 369 4.19 8.54 -11.21
C SER A 369 2.85 9.09 -10.70
N TYR A 370 1.81 9.18 -11.54
CA TYR A 370 0.47 9.67 -11.15
C TYR A 370 0.50 11.06 -10.49
N ASN A 371 1.07 12.06 -11.17
CA ASN A 371 1.27 13.40 -10.60
C ASN A 371 0.92 14.56 -11.54
N ALA A 372 0.45 14.24 -12.76
CA ALA A 372 0.12 15.20 -13.81
C ALA A 372 1.26 16.21 -14.08
N ILE A 373 2.52 15.74 -14.11
CA ILE A 373 3.68 16.62 -14.36
C ILE A 373 3.71 17.21 -15.78
N SER A 374 2.92 16.64 -16.71
CA SER A 374 2.84 17.01 -18.12
C SER A 374 4.18 16.99 -18.86
N SER A 375 4.17 17.36 -20.14
CA SER A 375 5.39 17.51 -20.93
C SER A 375 6.32 18.60 -20.41
N GLU A 376 5.80 19.61 -19.71
CA GLU A 376 6.66 20.67 -19.17
C GLU A 376 7.53 20.17 -18.00
N GLY A 377 6.95 19.40 -17.07
CA GLY A 377 7.70 18.75 -16.00
C GLY A 377 8.67 17.71 -16.56
N ALA A 378 8.24 16.92 -17.55
CA ALA A 378 9.09 15.94 -18.21
C ALA A 378 10.30 16.57 -18.93
N LYS A 379 10.12 17.73 -19.59
CA LYS A 379 11.23 18.50 -20.18
C LYS A 379 12.27 18.92 -19.14
N ALA A 380 11.82 19.45 -17.99
CA ALA A 380 12.72 19.84 -16.91
C ALA A 380 13.50 18.65 -16.33
N ILE A 381 12.83 17.49 -16.19
CA ILE A 381 13.48 16.24 -15.79
C ILE A 381 14.48 15.78 -16.85
N GLY A 382 14.14 15.86 -18.14
CA GLY A 382 15.05 15.56 -19.24
C GLY A 382 16.32 16.40 -19.20
N GLU A 383 16.20 17.72 -19.00
CA GLU A 383 17.38 18.59 -18.82
C GLU A 383 18.21 18.22 -17.59
N ALA A 384 17.55 17.84 -16.49
CA ALA A 384 18.24 17.38 -15.30
C ALA A 384 19.01 16.08 -15.52
N LEU A 385 18.42 15.12 -16.24
CA LEU A 385 19.04 13.84 -16.58
C LEU A 385 20.29 14.00 -17.45
N LYS A 386 20.41 15.06 -18.26
CA LYS A 386 21.64 15.30 -19.04
C LYS A 386 22.88 15.52 -18.15
N VAL A 387 22.69 16.06 -16.94
CA VAL A 387 23.78 16.43 -16.03
C VAL A 387 23.83 15.56 -14.77
N ASN A 388 22.71 15.00 -14.32
CA ASN A 388 22.65 14.18 -13.11
C ASN A 388 23.35 12.82 -13.34
N ARG A 389 24.24 12.45 -12.41
CA ARG A 389 25.05 11.22 -12.48
C ARG A 389 24.74 10.21 -11.37
N THR A 390 23.71 10.46 -10.57
CA THR A 390 23.42 9.67 -9.36
C THR A 390 22.09 8.93 -9.44
N LEU A 391 21.11 9.49 -10.15
CA LEU A 391 19.79 8.90 -10.32
C LEU A 391 19.88 7.70 -11.27
N THR A 392 19.65 6.50 -10.71
CA THR A 392 19.73 5.23 -11.45
C THR A 392 18.34 4.68 -11.80
N THR A 393 17.32 5.03 -11.02
CA THR A 393 15.94 4.56 -11.19
C THR A 393 14.95 5.72 -11.19
N LEU A 394 14.18 5.85 -12.27
CA LEU A 394 13.16 6.89 -12.43
C LEU A 394 11.82 6.31 -12.88
N HIS A 395 10.76 6.60 -12.10
CA HIS A 395 9.38 6.30 -12.46
C HIS A 395 8.58 7.60 -12.64
N ILE A 396 8.11 7.80 -13.86
CA ILE A 396 7.33 8.98 -14.32
C ILE A 396 6.08 8.55 -15.10
N GLY A 397 5.57 7.33 -14.88
CA GLY A 397 4.36 6.85 -15.54
C GLY A 397 3.08 7.57 -15.11
N HIS A 398 2.00 7.48 -15.90
CA HIS A 398 0.71 8.14 -15.61
C HIS A 398 0.83 9.65 -15.32
N ASN A 399 1.46 10.39 -16.22
CA ASN A 399 1.79 11.80 -15.98
C ASN A 399 1.37 12.76 -17.10
N GLN A 400 0.59 12.27 -18.07
CA GLN A 400 0.12 13.06 -19.23
C GLN A 400 1.29 13.64 -20.03
N ILE A 401 2.37 12.88 -20.16
CA ILE A 401 3.56 13.27 -20.94
C ILE A 401 3.24 13.05 -22.42
N SER A 402 3.24 14.12 -23.21
CA SER A 402 3.04 14.07 -24.67
C SER A 402 4.35 13.78 -25.42
N ALA A 403 4.27 13.71 -26.75
CA ALA A 403 5.40 13.61 -27.69
C ALA A 403 6.60 14.49 -27.34
N GLU A 404 6.36 15.76 -26.98
CA GLU A 404 7.44 16.70 -26.66
C GLU A 404 8.21 16.30 -25.40
N GLY A 405 7.51 15.78 -24.39
CA GLY A 405 8.13 15.27 -23.18
C GLY A 405 8.89 13.97 -23.44
N GLY A 406 8.31 13.06 -24.23
CA GLY A 406 8.99 11.85 -24.69
C GLY A 406 10.29 12.15 -25.45
N LYS A 407 10.26 13.13 -26.37
CA LYS A 407 11.45 13.60 -27.09
C LYS A 407 12.53 14.14 -26.15
N ALA A 408 12.16 14.95 -25.16
CA ALA A 408 13.10 15.48 -24.19
C ALA A 408 13.79 14.37 -23.36
N ILE A 409 13.03 13.35 -22.94
CA ILE A 409 13.59 12.18 -22.27
C ILE A 409 14.51 11.39 -23.22
N GLY A 410 14.12 11.18 -24.47
CA GLY A 410 14.97 10.54 -25.49
C GLY A 410 16.30 11.26 -25.68
N GLU A 411 16.29 12.58 -25.84
CA GLU A 411 17.54 13.38 -25.95
C GLU A 411 18.41 13.28 -24.70
N ALA A 412 17.80 13.22 -23.50
CA ALA A 412 18.56 13.04 -22.27
C ALA A 412 19.23 11.65 -22.19
N LEU A 413 18.52 10.60 -22.61
CA LEU A 413 19.05 9.23 -22.62
C LEU A 413 20.25 9.05 -23.55
N LYS A 414 20.39 9.86 -24.62
CA LYS A 414 21.57 9.80 -25.49
C LYS A 414 22.88 10.11 -24.76
N VAL A 415 22.82 10.95 -23.72
CA VAL A 415 24.01 11.46 -23.02
C VAL A 415 24.10 11.01 -21.56
N ASN A 416 22.98 10.61 -20.95
CA ASN A 416 22.96 10.12 -19.58
C ASN A 416 23.68 8.76 -19.48
N GLN A 417 24.55 8.65 -18.48
CA GLN A 417 25.37 7.46 -18.22
C GLN A 417 25.16 6.87 -16.81
N ALA A 418 24.04 7.20 -16.16
CA ALA A 418 23.74 6.78 -14.79
C ALA A 418 22.43 5.99 -14.69
N LEU A 419 21.42 6.36 -15.48
CA LEU A 419 20.10 5.76 -15.44
C LEU A 419 20.17 4.33 -16.00
N THR A 420 19.72 3.38 -15.17
CA THR A 420 19.64 1.95 -15.49
C THR A 420 18.20 1.50 -15.64
N THR A 421 17.26 2.14 -14.95
CA THR A 421 15.83 1.83 -14.97
C THR A 421 15.00 3.08 -15.24
N LEU A 422 14.17 3.03 -16.29
CA LEU A 422 13.20 4.07 -16.62
C LEU A 422 11.81 3.47 -16.81
N ASN A 423 10.82 4.04 -16.12
CA ASN A 423 9.42 3.78 -16.40
C ASN A 423 8.71 5.08 -16.79
N ILE A 424 8.23 5.12 -18.04
CA ILE A 424 7.40 6.21 -18.60
C ILE A 424 6.08 5.66 -19.15
N SER A 425 5.65 4.47 -18.70
CA SER A 425 4.38 3.84 -19.11
C SER A 425 3.16 4.71 -18.83
N TYR A 426 2.06 4.46 -19.54
CA TYR A 426 0.77 5.13 -19.37
C TYR A 426 0.88 6.65 -19.54
N ASN A 427 1.42 7.06 -20.68
CA ASN A 427 1.54 8.45 -21.10
C ASN A 427 1.07 8.57 -22.56
N ALA A 428 1.31 9.71 -23.22
CA ALA A 428 0.91 9.95 -24.60
C ALA A 428 2.11 10.38 -25.44
N ILE A 429 3.25 9.69 -25.29
CA ILE A 429 4.51 10.06 -25.97
C ILE A 429 4.43 9.89 -27.49
N SER A 430 3.43 9.16 -28.00
CA SER A 430 3.18 8.92 -29.42
C SER A 430 4.37 8.31 -30.18
N SER A 431 4.26 8.23 -31.51
CA SER A 431 5.33 7.77 -32.38
C SER A 431 6.56 8.66 -32.39
N GLU A 432 6.39 9.96 -32.18
CA GLU A 432 7.51 10.90 -32.14
C GLU A 432 8.39 10.68 -30.91
N GLY A 433 7.77 10.52 -29.73
CA GLY A 433 8.48 10.19 -28.50
C GLY A 433 9.08 8.79 -28.55
N GLY A 434 8.33 7.81 -29.07
CA GLY A 434 8.83 6.45 -29.31
C GLY A 434 10.07 6.42 -30.21
N LYS A 435 10.05 7.16 -31.32
CA LYS A 435 11.20 7.32 -32.22
C LYS A 435 12.40 7.95 -31.51
N ALA A 436 12.19 9.00 -30.73
CA ALA A 436 13.28 9.64 -29.97
C ALA A 436 13.93 8.68 -28.97
N ILE A 437 13.14 7.84 -28.30
CA ILE A 437 13.64 6.81 -27.38
C ILE A 437 14.37 5.70 -28.15
N GLY A 438 13.84 5.24 -29.29
CA GLY A 438 14.54 4.28 -30.16
C GLY A 438 15.93 4.78 -30.60
N GLU A 439 16.02 6.02 -31.08
CA GLU A 439 17.29 6.65 -31.43
C GLU A 439 18.25 6.78 -30.23
N ALA A 440 17.72 7.05 -29.03
CA ALA A 440 18.53 7.08 -27.83
C ALA A 440 19.10 5.71 -27.45
N LEU A 441 18.30 4.64 -27.59
CA LEU A 441 18.70 3.27 -27.30
C LEU A 441 19.80 2.77 -28.25
N LYS A 442 19.90 3.29 -29.49
CA LYS A 442 21.01 2.95 -30.41
C LYS A 442 22.38 3.33 -29.83
N VAL A 443 22.45 4.40 -29.03
CA VAL A 443 23.70 4.93 -28.48
C VAL A 443 23.86 4.73 -26.97
N ASN A 444 22.77 4.66 -26.20
CA ASN A 444 22.81 4.49 -24.75
C ASN A 444 23.37 3.12 -24.35
N ARG A 445 24.29 3.11 -23.38
CA ARG A 445 24.99 1.91 -22.90
C ARG A 445 24.82 1.66 -21.40
N THR A 446 23.82 2.26 -20.77
CA THR A 446 23.62 2.17 -19.31
C THR A 446 22.22 1.68 -18.94
N LEU A 447 21.21 1.99 -19.76
CA LEU A 447 19.85 1.56 -19.52
C LEU A 447 19.74 0.04 -19.73
N THR A 448 19.23 -0.63 -18.70
CA THR A 448 19.02 -2.09 -18.69
C THR A 448 17.53 -2.43 -18.66
N THR A 449 16.71 -1.55 -18.08
CA THR A 449 15.28 -1.77 -17.90
C THR A 449 14.47 -0.56 -18.37
N LEU A 450 13.55 -0.79 -19.30
CA LEU A 450 12.70 0.24 -19.89
C LEU A 450 11.23 -0.20 -19.94
N TYR A 451 10.36 0.61 -19.34
CA TYR A 451 8.90 0.45 -19.40
C TYR A 451 8.26 1.60 -20.18
N LEU A 452 7.55 1.23 -21.23
CA LEU A 452 6.89 2.09 -22.21
C LEU A 452 5.44 1.66 -22.50
N ALA A 453 4.86 0.77 -21.70
CA ALA A 453 3.49 0.29 -21.95
C ALA A 453 2.47 1.43 -22.00
N ASP A 454 1.41 1.32 -22.80
CA ASP A 454 0.34 2.34 -22.95
C ASP A 454 0.89 3.75 -23.23
N ASN A 455 1.42 3.95 -24.43
CA ASN A 455 2.08 5.20 -24.83
C ASN A 455 1.75 5.66 -26.25
N GLN A 456 0.90 4.93 -26.97
CA GLN A 456 0.53 5.20 -28.36
C GLN A 456 1.75 5.30 -29.29
N ILE A 457 2.80 4.51 -29.03
CA ILE A 457 4.05 4.52 -29.80
C ILE A 457 3.81 4.32 -31.29
N SER A 458 2.79 3.54 -31.67
CA SER A 458 2.38 3.33 -33.06
C SER A 458 3.53 2.75 -33.93
N PRO A 459 3.29 2.48 -35.22
CA PRO A 459 4.29 1.77 -36.03
C PRO A 459 5.63 2.50 -36.22
N GLU A 460 5.63 3.82 -36.42
CA GLU A 460 6.91 4.53 -36.66
C GLU A 460 7.83 4.50 -35.42
N GLY A 461 7.24 4.57 -34.23
CA GLY A 461 7.98 4.42 -32.98
C GLY A 461 8.38 2.96 -32.72
N GLY A 462 7.51 2.00 -33.04
CA GLY A 462 7.77 0.56 -32.93
C GLY A 462 8.97 0.13 -33.78
N LYS A 463 8.99 0.55 -35.04
CA LYS A 463 10.13 0.34 -35.95
C LYS A 463 11.43 0.91 -35.40
N ALA A 464 11.43 2.13 -34.86
CA ALA A 464 12.64 2.74 -34.29
C ALA A 464 13.17 1.95 -33.08
N ILE A 465 12.28 1.40 -32.25
CA ILE A 465 12.65 0.51 -31.13
C ILE A 465 13.22 -0.80 -31.66
N ALA A 466 12.62 -1.40 -32.69
CA ALA A 466 13.14 -2.62 -33.32
C ALA A 466 14.57 -2.43 -33.86
N GLU A 467 14.80 -1.35 -34.62
CA GLU A 467 16.14 -0.98 -35.11
C GLU A 467 17.14 -0.76 -33.96
N ALA A 468 16.69 -0.21 -32.84
CA ALA A 468 17.54 -0.05 -31.67
C ALA A 468 17.92 -1.39 -31.03
N LEU A 469 17.01 -2.37 -31.00
CA LEU A 469 17.26 -3.70 -30.49
C LEU A 469 18.30 -4.47 -31.33
N GLU A 470 18.44 -4.19 -32.63
CA GLU A 470 19.49 -4.83 -33.44
C GLU A 470 20.92 -4.50 -32.95
N VAL A 471 21.11 -3.28 -32.47
CA VAL A 471 22.43 -2.75 -32.11
C VAL A 471 22.67 -2.61 -30.61
N ASN A 472 21.62 -2.45 -29.81
CA ASN A 472 21.73 -2.26 -28.36
C ASN A 472 22.16 -3.57 -27.67
N ARG A 473 23.16 -3.48 -26.79
CA ARG A 473 23.74 -4.63 -26.07
C ARG A 473 23.64 -4.50 -24.55
N THR A 474 22.83 -3.58 -24.04
CA THR A 474 22.73 -3.29 -22.60
C THR A 474 21.32 -3.47 -22.05
N LEU A 475 20.29 -3.25 -22.87
CA LEU A 475 18.90 -3.40 -22.49
C LEU A 475 18.57 -4.90 -22.32
N THR A 476 18.22 -5.29 -21.10
CA THR A 476 17.85 -6.67 -20.74
C THR A 476 16.35 -6.84 -20.61
N THR A 477 15.64 -5.77 -20.25
CA THR A 477 14.19 -5.77 -20.01
C THR A 477 13.51 -4.64 -20.77
N LEU A 478 12.56 -4.99 -21.64
CA LEU A 478 11.74 -4.05 -22.40
C LEU A 478 10.25 -4.37 -22.28
N HIS A 479 9.45 -3.39 -21.88
CA HIS A 479 7.99 -3.45 -21.91
C HIS A 479 7.44 -2.40 -22.85
N ILE A 480 6.82 -2.81 -23.95
CA ILE A 480 6.19 -1.97 -24.97
C ILE A 480 4.79 -2.50 -25.30
N GLY A 481 4.11 -3.11 -24.32
CA GLY A 481 2.72 -3.55 -24.47
C GLY A 481 1.75 -2.39 -24.65
N ASP A 482 0.56 -2.62 -25.19
CA ASP A 482 -0.48 -1.59 -25.39
C ASP A 482 0.05 -0.33 -26.10
N ASN A 483 0.58 -0.51 -27.32
CA ASN A 483 1.25 0.58 -28.04
C ASN A 483 0.88 0.67 -29.51
N ALA A 484 -0.14 -0.07 -29.94
CA ALA A 484 -0.53 -0.19 -31.34
C ALA A 484 0.65 -0.59 -32.25
N ILE A 485 1.52 -1.48 -31.75
CA ILE A 485 2.61 -2.06 -32.52
C ILE A 485 2.01 -2.98 -33.59
N SER A 486 2.31 -2.74 -34.85
CA SER A 486 1.71 -3.45 -35.99
C SER A 486 2.44 -4.76 -36.31
N SER A 487 1.89 -5.51 -37.28
CA SER A 487 2.52 -6.71 -37.83
C SER A 487 3.91 -6.47 -38.41
N GLU A 488 4.12 -5.35 -39.11
CA GLU A 488 5.43 -5.04 -39.70
C GLU A 488 6.47 -4.71 -38.62
N ASP A 489 6.05 -4.06 -37.54
CA ASP A 489 6.91 -3.81 -36.39
C ASP A 489 7.22 -5.11 -35.63
N GLY A 490 6.23 -6.00 -35.51
CA GLY A 490 6.42 -7.35 -34.98
C GLY A 490 7.44 -8.16 -35.77
N LYS A 491 7.42 -8.07 -37.11
CA LYS A 491 8.46 -8.64 -37.98
C LYS A 491 9.82 -7.99 -37.74
N ALA A 492 9.89 -6.67 -37.62
CA ALA A 492 11.14 -5.96 -37.34
C ALA A 492 11.73 -6.36 -35.98
N ILE A 493 10.90 -6.46 -34.94
CA ILE A 493 11.30 -6.96 -33.61
C ILE A 493 11.81 -8.39 -33.72
N ALA A 494 11.14 -9.24 -34.50
CA ALA A 494 11.59 -10.62 -34.73
C ALA A 494 12.97 -10.67 -35.39
N GLU A 495 13.25 -9.88 -36.43
CA GLU A 495 14.58 -9.78 -37.04
C GLU A 495 15.63 -9.30 -36.03
N ALA A 496 15.30 -8.29 -35.22
CA ALA A 496 16.18 -7.80 -34.16
C ALA A 496 16.49 -8.88 -33.12
N LEU A 497 15.51 -9.70 -32.73
CA LEU A 497 15.70 -10.81 -31.79
C LEU A 497 16.63 -11.89 -32.34
N LYS A 498 16.76 -12.08 -33.66
CA LYS A 498 17.71 -13.07 -34.22
C LYS A 498 19.16 -12.70 -33.90
N VAL A 499 19.46 -11.40 -33.83
CA VAL A 499 20.82 -10.88 -33.65
C VAL A 499 21.08 -10.34 -32.24
N ASN A 500 20.06 -9.89 -31.52
CA ASN A 500 20.20 -9.35 -30.18
C ASN A 500 20.64 -10.44 -29.17
N ARG A 501 21.67 -10.10 -28.39
CA ARG A 501 22.27 -11.01 -27.38
C ARG A 501 22.24 -10.45 -25.96
N ALA A 502 21.47 -9.41 -25.70
CA ALA A 502 21.34 -8.76 -24.40
C ALA A 502 19.93 -8.90 -23.79
N LEU A 503 18.89 -8.87 -24.61
CA LEU A 503 17.50 -8.84 -24.15
C LEU A 503 17.08 -10.22 -23.61
N THR A 504 16.71 -10.26 -22.34
CA THR A 504 16.24 -11.46 -21.64
C THR A 504 14.73 -11.44 -21.43
N THR A 505 14.14 -10.25 -21.30
CA THR A 505 12.71 -10.07 -20.99
C THR A 505 12.08 -9.09 -21.98
N LEU A 506 11.08 -9.57 -22.71
CA LEU A 506 10.31 -8.76 -23.67
C LEU A 506 8.81 -8.89 -23.39
N HIS A 507 8.16 -7.76 -23.13
CA HIS A 507 6.71 -7.65 -23.04
C HIS A 507 6.18 -6.79 -24.18
N ILE A 508 5.47 -7.42 -25.09
CA ILE A 508 4.86 -6.86 -26.29
C ILE A 508 3.36 -7.20 -26.35
N GLY A 509 2.76 -7.56 -25.20
CA GLY A 509 1.34 -7.87 -25.08
C GLY A 509 0.41 -6.72 -25.48
N ASP A 510 -0.86 -7.02 -25.74
CA ASP A 510 -1.89 -6.00 -25.98
C ASP A 510 -1.55 -5.12 -27.20
N ASN A 511 -1.17 -5.73 -28.33
CA ASN A 511 -0.72 -5.04 -29.54
C ASN A 511 -1.39 -5.63 -30.79
N GLN A 512 -0.97 -5.17 -31.97
CA GLN A 512 -1.53 -5.58 -33.27
C GLN A 512 -0.50 -6.35 -34.11
N ILE A 513 0.31 -7.19 -33.45
CA ILE A 513 1.35 -8.00 -34.11
C ILE A 513 0.76 -8.91 -35.18
N SER A 514 -0.48 -9.35 -35.00
CA SER A 514 -1.25 -10.08 -36.02
C SER A 514 -0.60 -11.44 -36.41
N PRO A 515 -1.19 -12.21 -37.33
CA PRO A 515 -0.71 -13.55 -37.68
C PRO A 515 0.74 -13.60 -38.18
N ASP A 516 1.12 -12.65 -39.04
CA ASP A 516 2.43 -12.64 -39.69
C ASP A 516 3.57 -12.26 -38.73
N GLY A 517 3.34 -11.27 -37.87
CA GLY A 517 4.30 -10.92 -36.82
C GLY A 517 4.48 -12.06 -35.82
N GLY A 518 3.40 -12.75 -35.44
CA GLY A 518 3.47 -13.93 -34.57
C GLY A 518 4.31 -15.06 -35.17
N ARG A 519 4.14 -15.33 -36.46
CA ARG A 519 4.98 -16.29 -37.20
C ARG A 519 6.46 -15.88 -37.22
N ALA A 520 6.75 -14.60 -37.51
CA ALA A 520 8.12 -14.11 -37.53
C ALA A 520 8.80 -14.25 -36.15
N ILE A 521 8.08 -13.96 -35.07
CA ILE A 521 8.57 -14.14 -33.70
C ILE A 521 8.86 -15.62 -33.41
N GLY A 522 8.00 -16.54 -33.84
CA GLY A 522 8.28 -17.97 -33.77
C GLY A 522 9.59 -18.35 -34.46
N GLU A 523 9.83 -17.87 -35.69
CA GLU A 523 11.09 -18.11 -36.39
C GLU A 523 12.31 -17.50 -35.69
N ALA A 524 12.17 -16.31 -35.11
CA ALA A 524 13.23 -15.67 -34.33
C ALA A 524 13.60 -16.48 -33.08
N LEU A 525 12.60 -17.07 -32.40
CA LEU A 525 12.81 -17.90 -31.22
C LEU A 525 13.58 -19.19 -31.52
N LYS A 526 13.57 -19.72 -32.75
CA LYS A 526 14.39 -20.89 -33.10
C LYS A 526 15.90 -20.62 -32.97
N VAL A 527 16.30 -19.38 -33.24
CA VAL A 527 17.72 -18.97 -33.30
C VAL A 527 18.15 -18.11 -32.12
N ASN A 528 17.23 -17.37 -31.48
CA ASN A 528 17.55 -16.58 -30.29
C ASN A 528 17.89 -17.49 -29.11
N ARG A 529 18.98 -17.16 -28.40
CA ARG A 529 19.50 -17.93 -27.25
C ARG A 529 19.73 -17.05 -26.02
N THR A 530 18.99 -15.95 -25.91
CA THR A 530 19.15 -14.98 -24.82
C THR A 530 17.83 -14.71 -24.11
N LEU A 531 16.71 -14.66 -24.86
CA LEU A 531 15.41 -14.38 -24.32
C LEU A 531 14.96 -15.53 -23.40
N THR A 532 14.58 -15.18 -22.17
CA THR A 532 14.08 -16.08 -21.13
C THR A 532 12.59 -15.87 -20.88
N THR A 533 12.11 -14.63 -21.04
CA THR A 533 10.71 -14.26 -20.78
C THR A 533 10.15 -13.51 -21.98
N LEU A 534 9.04 -14.04 -22.52
CA LEU A 534 8.27 -13.39 -23.58
C LEU A 534 6.80 -13.28 -23.17
N HIS A 535 6.27 -12.06 -23.17
CA HIS A 535 4.85 -11.80 -23.05
C HIS A 535 4.31 -11.24 -24.37
N ILE A 536 3.47 -12.01 -25.04
CA ILE A 536 2.88 -11.69 -26.35
C ILE A 536 1.38 -12.02 -26.35
N GLY A 537 0.74 -11.98 -25.18
CA GLY A 537 -0.71 -12.09 -25.04
C GLY A 537 -1.45 -10.95 -25.75
N ASP A 538 -2.72 -11.15 -26.07
CA ASP A 538 -3.60 -10.19 -26.76
C ASP A 538 -2.92 -9.49 -27.96
N ASN A 539 -2.60 -10.27 -28.99
CA ASN A 539 -1.87 -9.80 -30.18
C ASN A 539 -2.47 -10.24 -31.50
N GLN A 540 -3.69 -10.81 -31.48
CA GLN A 540 -4.37 -11.34 -32.66
C GLN A 540 -3.52 -12.39 -33.41
N ILE A 541 -2.72 -13.17 -32.68
CA ILE A 541 -1.91 -14.24 -33.27
C ILE A 541 -2.82 -15.39 -33.69
N SER A 542 -2.73 -15.77 -34.97
CA SER A 542 -3.47 -16.89 -35.55
C SER A 542 -2.96 -18.26 -35.09
N PRO A 543 -3.69 -19.35 -35.40
CA PRO A 543 -3.22 -20.72 -35.16
C PRO A 543 -1.86 -21.01 -35.80
N ASP A 544 -1.58 -20.49 -37.00
CA ASP A 544 -0.29 -20.68 -37.68
C ASP A 544 0.87 -19.99 -36.96
N GLY A 545 0.62 -18.80 -36.38
CA GLY A 545 1.58 -18.11 -35.53
C GLY A 545 1.84 -18.88 -34.23
N GLY A 546 0.77 -19.41 -33.62
CA GLY A 546 0.88 -20.32 -32.47
C GLY A 546 1.71 -21.56 -32.79
N ARG A 547 1.47 -22.21 -33.93
CA ARG A 547 2.24 -23.36 -34.40
C ARG A 547 3.73 -23.03 -34.60
N ALA A 548 4.04 -21.89 -35.21
CA ALA A 548 5.43 -21.44 -35.38
C ALA A 548 6.15 -21.27 -34.02
N ILE A 549 5.47 -20.71 -33.02
CA ILE A 549 6.00 -20.58 -31.66
C ILE A 549 6.16 -21.96 -31.02
N GLY A 550 5.17 -22.85 -31.14
CA GLY A 550 5.24 -24.22 -30.63
C GLY A 550 6.42 -25.01 -31.20
N GLU A 551 6.67 -24.93 -32.51
CA GLU A 551 7.85 -25.52 -33.16
C GLU A 551 9.16 -24.91 -32.65
N ALA A 552 9.18 -23.60 -32.40
CA ALA A 552 10.36 -22.95 -31.84
C ALA A 552 10.71 -23.45 -30.43
N LEU A 553 9.69 -23.72 -29.59
CA LEU A 553 9.89 -24.24 -28.23
C LEU A 553 10.53 -25.63 -28.19
N LYS A 554 10.35 -26.45 -29.23
CA LYS A 554 11.01 -27.78 -29.32
C LYS A 554 12.54 -27.68 -29.40
N VAL A 555 13.05 -26.58 -29.96
CA VAL A 555 14.49 -26.35 -30.18
C VAL A 555 15.09 -25.26 -29.30
N ASN A 556 14.28 -24.30 -28.84
CA ASN A 556 14.68 -23.23 -27.94
C ASN A 556 14.80 -23.78 -26.51
N ARG A 557 15.95 -23.55 -25.89
CA ARG A 557 16.28 -24.04 -24.54
C ARG A 557 16.48 -22.90 -23.52
N THR A 558 16.29 -21.65 -23.94
CA THR A 558 16.53 -20.47 -23.11
C THR A 558 15.25 -19.82 -22.62
N LEU A 559 14.17 -19.90 -23.40
CA LEU A 559 12.87 -19.37 -23.01
C LEU A 559 12.26 -20.23 -21.90
N THR A 560 12.04 -19.62 -20.73
CA THR A 560 11.49 -20.26 -19.52
C THR A 560 10.10 -19.75 -19.17
N THR A 561 9.67 -18.63 -19.74
CA THR A 561 8.38 -18.02 -19.42
C THR A 561 7.75 -17.48 -20.69
N LEU A 562 6.54 -17.94 -21.00
CA LEU A 562 5.81 -17.54 -22.19
C LEU A 562 4.33 -17.27 -21.87
N TYR A 563 3.90 -16.03 -22.07
CA TYR A 563 2.50 -15.63 -21.96
C TYR A 563 1.92 -15.42 -23.36
N LEU A 564 0.88 -16.20 -23.68
CA LEU A 564 0.22 -16.23 -24.99
C LEU A 564 -1.30 -16.05 -24.91
N GLY A 565 -1.83 -15.82 -23.71
CA GLY A 565 -3.27 -15.66 -23.48
C GLY A 565 -3.92 -14.62 -24.39
N ASP A 566 -5.22 -14.77 -24.60
CA ASP A 566 -6.05 -13.80 -25.34
C ASP A 566 -5.61 -13.60 -26.81
N ASN A 567 -4.97 -14.61 -27.41
CA ASN A 567 -4.71 -14.69 -28.85
C ASN A 567 -5.74 -15.59 -29.57
N GLN A 568 -5.71 -15.59 -30.90
CA GLN A 568 -6.58 -16.41 -31.74
C GLN A 568 -5.96 -17.79 -32.04
N ILE A 569 -5.37 -18.43 -31.03
CA ILE A 569 -4.72 -19.74 -31.16
C ILE A 569 -5.76 -20.85 -31.01
N SER A 570 -5.73 -21.85 -31.88
CA SER A 570 -6.66 -22.99 -31.79
C SER A 570 -6.37 -23.82 -30.54
N SER A 571 -7.38 -24.51 -30.01
CA SER A 571 -7.20 -25.40 -28.85
C SER A 571 -6.20 -26.54 -29.13
N GLU A 572 -6.09 -26.98 -30.38
CA GLU A 572 -5.13 -28.00 -30.79
C GLU A 572 -3.70 -27.46 -30.82
N ASP A 573 -3.46 -26.30 -31.43
CA ASP A 573 -2.13 -25.67 -31.44
C ASP A 573 -1.71 -25.26 -30.02
N GLY A 574 -2.66 -24.86 -29.17
CA GLY A 574 -2.44 -24.60 -27.75
C GLY A 574 -1.90 -25.83 -27.01
N LYS A 575 -2.41 -27.03 -27.29
CA LYS A 575 -1.88 -28.29 -26.73
C LYS A 575 -0.47 -28.58 -27.22
N VAL A 576 -0.20 -28.40 -28.52
CA VAL A 576 1.14 -28.60 -29.09
C VAL A 576 2.17 -27.68 -28.42
N ILE A 577 1.81 -26.43 -28.15
CA ILE A 577 2.66 -25.46 -27.42
C ILE A 577 2.90 -25.94 -25.98
N ALA A 578 1.85 -26.42 -25.29
CA ALA A 578 1.96 -26.94 -23.93
C ALA A 578 2.79 -28.23 -23.84
N GLU A 579 2.71 -29.11 -24.83
CA GLU A 579 3.52 -30.33 -24.92
C GLU A 579 4.99 -29.99 -25.21
N ALA A 580 5.24 -29.10 -26.18
CA ALA A 580 6.58 -28.65 -26.54
C ALA A 580 7.29 -27.96 -25.37
N SER A 581 6.55 -27.22 -24.54
CA SER A 581 7.08 -26.55 -23.34
C SER A 581 7.40 -27.53 -22.21
N ASN A 582 6.68 -28.65 -22.11
CA ASN A 582 6.90 -29.73 -21.13
C ASN A 582 8.05 -30.69 -21.52
N LEU A 583 8.36 -30.86 -22.81
CA LEU A 583 9.50 -31.67 -23.30
C LEU A 583 10.88 -31.07 -22.96
N ASN A 584 10.92 -29.84 -22.42
CA ASN A 584 12.13 -29.16 -21.97
C ASN A 584 12.55 -29.59 -20.53
N CYS A 585 12.85 -30.89 -20.33
CA CYS A 585 13.14 -31.55 -19.04
C CYS A 585 14.37 -31.08 -18.22
N MET A 586 14.96 -29.91 -18.48
CA MET A 586 15.94 -29.26 -17.57
C MET A 586 15.67 -27.78 -17.28
N CYS A 587 14.74 -27.14 -18.02
CA CYS A 587 14.23 -25.80 -17.79
C CYS A 587 12.74 -25.86 -18.11
N SER A 588 11.92 -26.33 -17.16
CA SER A 588 10.47 -26.29 -17.32
C SER A 588 10.05 -24.85 -17.59
N VAL A 589 9.34 -24.62 -18.69
CA VAL A 589 8.61 -23.36 -18.86
C VAL A 589 7.53 -23.38 -17.77
N LYS A 590 7.78 -22.73 -16.64
CA LYS A 590 6.97 -22.90 -15.42
C LYS A 590 5.56 -22.33 -15.54
N GLY A 591 5.25 -21.64 -16.63
CA GLY A 591 3.90 -21.22 -16.98
C GLY A 591 3.81 -20.88 -18.46
N VAL A 592 3.20 -21.78 -19.24
CA VAL A 592 2.53 -21.39 -20.49
C VAL A 592 1.10 -21.05 -20.10
N TYR A 593 0.79 -19.75 -20.08
CA TYR A 593 -0.55 -19.27 -19.81
C TYR A 593 -1.26 -19.06 -21.14
N CYS A 594 -1.86 -20.13 -21.65
CA CYS A 594 -2.83 -20.08 -22.73
C CYS A 594 -4.22 -19.99 -22.07
N GLY A 595 -4.77 -18.78 -21.98
CA GLY A 595 -6.22 -18.63 -21.77
C GLY A 595 -6.89 -19.14 -23.04
N VAL A 596 -7.53 -20.31 -22.95
CA VAL A 596 -8.40 -20.86 -23.99
C VAL A 596 -9.84 -20.69 -23.54
#